data_AF-A0A238X249-F1
#
_entry.id   AF-A0A238X249-F1
#
_cell.length_a   1.000
_cell.length_b   1.000
_cell.length_c   1.000
_cell.angle_alpha   90.00
_cell.angle_beta   90.00
_cell.angle_gamma   90.00
#
_symmetry.space_group_name_H-M   'P 1'
#
loop_
_entity.id
_entity.type
_entity.pdbx_description
1 polymer ?
#
loop_
_entity_poly.entity_id
_entity_poly.type
_entity_poly.pdbx_seq_one_letter_code
_entity_poly.pdbx_strand_id
1 'polypeptide(L)'
;MTEESLRTTIGERLRIVRQVRGLTQQQMADLLGVKRPTVTQLEASRHQPSQDVLEAIVRELDISRNWLWFGIGPMEEATPGLNGNARLAHPLDEEDYEDWIHITVPARAGFGDLFDTGGVAQFDTIRIYSPSPELRGRKTWVIDVDGDSMEPQLRSGMQVAAILLPLEDCKYAVSGVYAVVFGSQFAIKRIKDNDLLTKGYLVLHSDNENAGSLTVAGEDIRYMWRVLEIIRGKVL
;
A
#
# COMPACT_ATOMS: atom_id res chain seq x y z
N MET A 1 -16.80 5.17 -9.51
CA MET A 1 -17.28 6.23 -8.59
C MET A 1 -16.92 7.56 -9.22
N THR A 2 -17.91 8.41 -9.50
CA THR A 2 -17.78 9.69 -10.20
C THR A 2 -17.24 10.79 -9.27
N GLU A 3 -16.53 11.76 -9.86
CA GLU A 3 -15.82 12.91 -9.23
C GLU A 3 -16.68 13.87 -8.40
N GLU A 4 -17.98 13.60 -8.24
CA GLU A 4 -18.93 14.47 -7.51
C GLU A 4 -18.86 14.29 -5.98
N SER A 5 -18.20 13.23 -5.49
CA SER A 5 -18.05 12.95 -4.05
C SER A 5 -17.07 13.88 -3.32
N LEU A 6 -16.45 14.86 -3.99
CA LEU A 6 -15.32 15.64 -3.44
C LEU A 6 -15.69 16.99 -2.80
N ARG A 7 -16.97 17.32 -2.60
CA ARG A 7 -17.36 18.57 -1.89
C ARG A 7 -18.55 18.43 -0.93
N THR A 8 -18.57 17.38 -0.12
CA THR A 8 -19.53 17.29 0.99
C THR A 8 -19.10 18.21 2.13
N THR A 9 -20.01 18.98 2.71
CA THR A 9 -19.76 19.86 3.86
C THR A 9 -19.79 19.08 5.18
N ILE A 10 -19.29 19.69 6.26
CA ILE A 10 -19.30 19.07 7.61
C ILE A 10 -20.74 18.78 8.06
N GLY A 11 -21.69 19.68 7.75
CA GLY A 11 -23.10 19.49 8.07
C GLY A 11 -23.72 18.30 7.33
N GLU A 12 -23.37 18.11 6.06
CA GLU A 12 -23.83 16.95 5.28
C GLU A 12 -23.22 15.64 5.79
N ARG A 13 -21.94 15.63 6.18
CA ARG A 13 -21.32 14.47 6.82
C ARG A 13 -21.98 14.12 8.16
N LEU A 14 -22.31 15.12 8.96
CA LEU A 14 -23.04 14.90 10.22
C LEU A 14 -24.44 14.31 9.97
N ARG A 15 -25.14 14.80 8.94
CA ARG A 15 -26.43 14.25 8.50
C ARG A 15 -26.33 12.81 8.05
N ILE A 16 -25.27 12.45 7.31
CA ILE A 16 -25.00 11.07 6.89
C ILE A 16 -24.86 10.16 8.12
N VAL A 17 -24.02 10.53 9.09
CA VAL A 17 -23.84 9.76 10.33
C VAL A 17 -25.17 9.56 11.05
N ARG A 18 -25.97 10.63 11.18
CA ARG A 18 -27.29 10.55 11.83
C ARG A 18 -28.20 9.53 11.14
N GLN A 19 -28.26 9.57 9.81
CA GLN A 19 -29.11 8.68 9.02
C GLN A 19 -28.65 7.22 9.07
N VAL A 20 -27.35 6.97 8.96
CA VAL A 20 -26.76 5.62 9.08
C VAL A 20 -27.06 5.02 10.46
N ARG A 21 -27.01 5.84 11.51
CA ARG A 21 -27.30 5.41 12.90
C ARG A 21 -28.79 5.39 13.24
N GLY A 22 -29.69 5.71 12.29
CA GLY A 22 -31.14 5.70 12.50
C GLY A 22 -31.65 6.73 13.51
N LEU A 23 -30.89 7.78 13.81
CA LEU A 23 -31.21 8.75 14.85
C LEU A 23 -32.12 9.87 14.32
N THR A 24 -33.08 10.29 15.13
CA THR A 24 -33.80 11.56 14.91
C THR A 24 -32.91 12.75 15.30
N GLN A 25 -33.19 13.94 14.77
CA GLN A 25 -32.44 15.16 15.14
C GLN A 25 -32.55 15.49 16.64
N GLN A 26 -33.67 15.11 17.29
CA GLN A 26 -33.82 15.28 18.73
C GLN A 26 -32.89 14.31 19.49
N GLN A 27 -32.87 13.04 19.13
CA GLN A 27 -32.02 12.03 19.76
C GLN A 27 -30.53 12.34 19.59
N MET A 28 -30.13 12.85 18.41
CA MET A 28 -28.75 13.32 18.20
C MET A 28 -28.43 14.54 19.07
N ALA A 29 -29.37 15.48 19.24
CA ALA A 29 -29.17 16.61 20.14
C ALA A 29 -29.00 16.17 21.60
N ASP A 30 -29.86 15.26 22.05
CA ASP A 30 -29.81 14.72 23.41
C ASP A 30 -28.48 13.97 23.66
N LEU A 31 -28.00 13.21 22.67
CA LEU A 31 -26.71 12.51 22.72
C LEU A 31 -25.52 13.47 22.80
N LEU A 32 -25.55 14.56 22.03
CA LEU A 32 -24.47 15.55 21.98
C LEU A 32 -24.54 16.61 23.11
N GLY A 33 -25.57 16.56 23.96
CA GLY A 33 -25.79 17.54 25.02
C GLY A 33 -26.13 18.94 24.51
N VAL A 34 -26.69 19.07 23.31
CA VAL A 34 -27.07 20.35 22.68
C VAL A 34 -28.58 20.44 22.47
N LYS A 35 -29.10 21.64 22.18
CA LYS A 35 -30.52 21.80 21.84
C LYS A 35 -30.76 21.35 20.40
N ARG A 36 -31.92 20.74 20.12
CA ARG A 36 -32.31 20.31 18.76
C ARG A 36 -32.11 21.35 17.65
N PRO A 37 -32.41 22.66 17.82
CA PRO A 37 -32.14 23.67 16.80
C PRO A 37 -30.65 23.77 16.41
N THR A 38 -29.74 23.48 17.35
CA THR A 38 -28.29 23.46 17.09
C THR A 38 -27.95 22.37 16.09
N VAL A 39 -28.47 21.15 16.26
CA VAL A 39 -28.26 20.05 15.29
C VAL A 39 -28.82 20.40 13.92
N THR A 40 -30.02 21.00 13.86
CA THR A 40 -30.60 21.45 12.58
C THR A 40 -29.73 22.50 11.88
N GLN A 41 -29.13 23.44 12.63
CA GLN A 41 -28.25 24.47 12.07
C GLN A 41 -26.89 23.92 11.63
N LEU A 42 -26.36 22.93 12.35
CA LEU A 42 -25.13 22.20 12.01
C LEU A 42 -25.33 21.40 10.72
N GLU A 43 -26.40 20.61 10.60
CA GLU A 43 -26.69 19.84 9.39
C GLU A 43 -26.96 20.71 8.16
N ALA A 44 -27.49 21.92 8.36
CA ALA A 44 -27.71 22.90 7.31
C ALA A 44 -26.44 23.71 6.96
N SER A 45 -25.30 23.41 7.58
CA SER A 45 -24.01 24.11 7.39
C SER A 45 -24.09 25.63 7.60
N ARG A 46 -25.04 26.09 8.42
CA ARG A 46 -25.21 27.53 8.74
C ARG A 46 -24.33 27.99 9.90
N HIS A 47 -23.89 27.05 10.72
CA HIS A 47 -22.95 27.28 11.82
C HIS A 47 -21.91 26.16 11.85
N GLN A 48 -20.66 26.54 12.14
CA GLN A 48 -19.59 25.59 12.41
C GLN A 48 -19.73 25.07 13.85
N PRO A 49 -19.54 23.77 14.11
CA PRO A 49 -19.52 23.26 15.48
C PRO A 49 -18.41 23.94 16.28
N SER A 50 -18.72 24.34 17.53
CA SER A 50 -17.69 24.75 18.48
C SER A 50 -16.80 23.56 18.84
N GLN A 51 -15.62 23.83 19.40
CA GLN A 51 -14.68 22.77 19.77
C GLN A 51 -15.32 21.74 20.71
N ASP A 52 -16.06 22.17 21.73
CA ASP A 52 -16.73 21.28 22.68
C ASP A 52 -17.79 20.39 22.00
N VAL A 53 -18.54 20.95 21.06
CA VAL A 53 -19.55 20.18 20.30
C VAL A 53 -18.88 19.22 19.32
N LEU A 54 -17.77 19.61 18.72
CA LEU A 54 -16.98 18.74 17.85
C LEU A 54 -16.41 17.54 18.64
N GLU A 55 -15.90 17.77 19.84
CA GLU A 55 -15.40 16.72 20.72
C GLU A 55 -16.53 15.78 21.17
N ALA A 56 -17.71 16.32 21.49
CA ALA A 56 -18.90 15.52 21.75
C ALA A 56 -19.30 14.68 20.52
N ILE A 57 -19.26 15.26 19.31
CA ILE A 57 -19.58 14.54 18.08
C ILE A 57 -18.62 13.37 17.85
N VAL A 58 -17.31 13.61 17.94
CA VAL A 58 -16.29 12.56 17.74
C VAL A 58 -16.42 11.47 18.80
N ARG A 59 -16.63 11.85 20.07
CA ARG A 59 -16.71 10.90 21.19
C ARG A 59 -17.99 10.08 21.21
N GLU A 60 -19.15 10.72 21.06
CA GLU A 60 -20.44 10.06 21.24
C GLU A 60 -20.90 9.31 19.99
N LEU A 61 -20.44 9.70 18.80
CA LEU A 61 -20.75 9.00 17.55
C LEU A 61 -19.65 8.04 17.08
N ASP A 62 -18.51 8.03 17.77
CA ASP A 62 -17.32 7.22 17.45
C ASP A 62 -16.89 7.38 15.98
N ILE A 63 -16.77 8.64 15.55
CA ILE A 63 -16.43 8.99 14.17
C ILE A 63 -15.08 9.71 14.10
N SER A 64 -14.33 9.42 13.04
CA SER A 64 -13.05 10.05 12.77
C SER A 64 -13.18 11.57 12.69
N ARG A 65 -12.35 12.26 13.46
CA ARG A 65 -12.22 13.72 13.37
C ARG A 65 -11.76 14.13 11.97
N ASN A 66 -10.84 13.37 11.37
CA ASN A 66 -10.30 13.65 10.05
C ASN A 66 -11.36 13.48 8.94
N TRP A 67 -12.18 12.43 9.01
CA TRP A 67 -13.29 12.26 8.10
C TRP A 67 -14.35 13.34 8.29
N LEU A 68 -14.73 13.63 9.52
CA LEU A 68 -15.75 14.64 9.81
C LEU A 68 -15.33 16.02 9.31
N TRP A 69 -14.06 16.41 9.50
CA TRP A 69 -13.59 17.75 9.17
C TRP A 69 -13.17 17.90 7.70
N PHE A 70 -12.42 16.94 7.17
CA PHE A 70 -11.81 17.04 5.85
C PHE A 70 -12.43 16.09 4.81
N GLY A 71 -13.28 15.15 5.24
CA GLY A 71 -13.81 14.10 4.35
C GLY A 71 -12.75 13.07 3.92
N ILE A 72 -11.63 12.99 4.64
CA ILE A 72 -10.48 12.14 4.31
C ILE A 72 -10.50 10.93 5.24
N GLY A 73 -10.31 9.72 4.68
CA GLY A 73 -10.24 8.47 5.44
C GLY A 73 -11.62 7.85 5.73
N PRO A 74 -11.68 6.80 6.57
CA PRO A 74 -12.94 6.15 6.95
C PRO A 74 -13.75 6.98 7.95
N MET A 75 -15.09 6.84 7.92
CA MET A 75 -16.02 7.56 8.82
C MET A 75 -15.81 7.23 10.29
N GLU A 76 -15.48 5.99 10.60
CA GLU A 76 -15.29 5.50 11.96
C GLU A 76 -13.79 5.32 12.19
N GLU A 77 -13.27 5.99 13.22
CA GLU A 77 -11.94 5.71 13.74
C GLU A 77 -12.13 4.66 14.81
N ALA A 78 -11.56 3.46 14.64
CA ALA A 78 -11.60 2.45 15.69
C ALA A 78 -10.99 3.05 16.98
N THR A 79 -11.80 3.35 18.00
CA THR A 79 -11.28 3.87 19.27
C THR A 79 -10.90 2.75 20.24
N PRO A 80 -9.62 2.66 20.65
CA PRO A 80 -9.23 1.99 21.88
C PRO A 80 -9.41 2.98 23.05
N GLY A 81 -10.18 2.59 24.06
CA GLY A 81 -10.53 3.43 25.21
C GLY A 81 -9.32 3.99 26.00
N LEU A 82 -9.47 5.23 26.46
CA LEU A 82 -8.53 5.99 27.29
C LEU A 82 -8.54 5.54 28.77
N ASN A 83 -7.35 5.29 29.35
CA ASN A 83 -6.79 5.99 30.52
C ASN A 83 -5.63 5.19 31.14
N GLY A 84 -4.45 5.80 31.19
CA GLY A 84 -3.27 5.24 31.83
C GLY A 84 -2.16 4.95 30.83
N ASN A 85 -0.94 5.33 31.22
CA ASN A 85 0.26 5.43 30.39
C ASN A 85 0.85 4.05 30.03
N ALA A 86 0.00 3.03 29.99
CA ALA A 86 0.26 1.66 29.65
C ALA A 86 -0.83 1.25 28.65
N ARG A 87 -0.45 1.07 27.38
CA ARG A 87 -1.28 0.28 26.47
C ARG A 87 -1.27 -1.14 27.02
N LEU A 88 -2.33 -1.53 27.71
CA LEU A 88 -2.71 -2.94 27.75
C LEU A 88 -2.88 -3.34 26.30
N ALA A 89 -1.97 -4.19 25.83
CA ALA A 89 -2.12 -4.88 24.58
C ALA A 89 -3.50 -5.53 24.62
N HIS A 90 -4.47 -4.92 23.93
CA HIS A 90 -5.48 -5.74 23.28
C HIS A 90 -4.68 -6.83 22.57
N PRO A 91 -5.08 -8.11 22.69
CA PRO A 91 -4.49 -9.13 21.84
C PRO A 91 -4.57 -8.52 20.44
N LEU A 92 -3.41 -8.33 19.81
CA LEU A 92 -3.36 -7.96 18.40
C LEU A 92 -4.40 -8.87 17.78
N ASP A 93 -5.43 -8.30 17.13
CA ASP A 93 -6.24 -9.15 16.26
C ASP A 93 -5.21 -9.92 15.44
N GLU A 94 -5.13 -11.22 15.69
CA GLU A 94 -4.37 -12.07 14.80
C GLU A 94 -4.96 -11.75 13.42
N GLU A 95 -4.09 -11.49 12.43
CA GLU A 95 -4.44 -11.54 10.99
C GLU A 95 -4.85 -10.24 10.26
N ASP A 96 -4.01 -9.18 10.29
CA ASP A 96 -3.82 -8.38 9.07
C ASP A 96 -2.34 -8.34 8.69
N TYR A 97 -1.77 -9.54 8.58
CA TYR A 97 -0.45 -9.78 8.04
C TYR A 97 -0.54 -10.77 6.89
N GLU A 98 0.35 -10.62 5.92
CA GLU A 98 0.57 -11.63 4.90
C GLU A 98 2.02 -12.11 4.98
N ASP A 99 2.21 -13.42 4.90
CA ASP A 99 3.53 -14.02 4.77
C ASP A 99 3.87 -14.08 3.28
N TRP A 100 4.83 -13.26 2.86
CA TRP A 100 5.28 -13.18 1.47
C TRP A 100 6.62 -13.87 1.29
N ILE A 101 6.87 -14.37 0.08
CA ILE A 101 8.14 -15.03 -0.24
C ILE A 101 9.26 -13.99 -0.26
N HIS A 102 10.37 -14.25 0.42
CA HIS A 102 11.51 -13.34 0.54
C HIS A 102 12.72 -13.87 -0.24
N ILE A 103 13.20 -13.05 -1.16
CA ILE A 103 14.42 -13.27 -1.93
C ILE A 103 15.56 -12.46 -1.31
N THR A 104 16.53 -13.15 -0.73
CA THR A 104 17.74 -12.56 -0.13
C THR A 104 18.94 -12.62 -1.07
N VAL A 105 19.87 -11.67 -0.89
CA VAL A 105 21.09 -11.51 -1.70
C VAL A 105 22.05 -12.72 -1.68
N PRO A 106 22.23 -13.48 -0.57
CA PRO A 106 23.09 -14.67 -0.57
C PRO A 106 22.61 -15.79 -1.51
N ALA A 107 21.34 -15.78 -1.93
CA ALA A 107 20.78 -16.75 -2.88
C ALA A 107 21.25 -16.54 -4.34
N ARG A 108 22.08 -15.51 -4.63
CA ARG A 108 22.59 -15.18 -5.97
C ARG A 108 23.42 -16.29 -6.63
N ALA A 109 24.10 -17.13 -5.87
CA ALA A 109 24.87 -18.24 -6.43
C ALA A 109 23.92 -19.39 -6.83
N GLY A 110 23.44 -19.38 -8.08
CA GLY A 110 22.59 -20.43 -8.63
C GLY A 110 21.11 -20.07 -8.79
N PHE A 111 20.77 -18.78 -8.94
CA PHE A 111 19.38 -18.32 -9.04
C PHE A 111 18.57 -19.01 -10.15
N GLY A 112 19.21 -19.30 -11.29
CA GLY A 112 18.58 -20.09 -12.37
C GLY A 112 18.31 -21.54 -11.94
N ASP A 113 19.26 -22.16 -11.26
CA ASP A 113 19.15 -23.56 -10.81
C ASP A 113 18.14 -23.70 -9.66
N LEU A 114 18.04 -22.72 -8.76
CA LEU A 114 17.17 -22.76 -7.57
C LEU A 114 15.69 -22.89 -7.96
N PHE A 115 15.27 -22.22 -9.03
CA PHE A 115 13.90 -22.29 -9.52
C PHE A 115 13.62 -23.54 -10.36
N ASP A 116 14.63 -24.08 -11.07
CA ASP A 116 14.47 -25.30 -11.89
C ASP A 116 14.45 -26.59 -11.06
N THR A 117 15.12 -26.60 -9.90
CA THR A 117 15.41 -27.85 -9.17
C THR A 117 14.39 -28.20 -8.06
N GLY A 118 13.28 -27.46 -7.91
CA GLY A 118 12.23 -27.90 -6.97
C GLY A 118 11.56 -26.82 -6.12
N GLY A 119 11.40 -25.62 -6.65
CA GLY A 119 10.27 -24.76 -6.29
C GLY A 119 10.44 -23.89 -5.05
N VAL A 120 9.42 -23.06 -4.86
CA VAL A 120 9.28 -21.95 -3.90
C VAL A 120 9.63 -22.31 -2.44
N ALA A 121 9.76 -23.60 -2.11
CA ALA A 121 10.02 -24.13 -0.77
C ALA A 121 11.44 -23.85 -0.21
N GLN A 122 12.38 -23.36 -1.02
CA GLN A 122 13.71 -22.94 -0.55
C GLN A 122 13.80 -21.47 -0.16
N PHE A 123 12.75 -20.68 -0.40
CA PHE A 123 12.74 -19.28 -0.01
C PHE A 123 12.15 -19.12 1.37
N ASP A 124 12.82 -18.32 2.19
CA ASP A 124 12.26 -17.85 3.45
C ASP A 124 11.01 -17.02 3.19
N THR A 125 10.11 -16.97 4.15
CA THR A 125 8.98 -16.04 4.14
C THR A 125 9.22 -14.89 5.09
N ILE A 126 8.74 -13.71 4.72
CA ILE A 126 8.74 -12.52 5.56
C ILE A 126 7.31 -12.09 5.85
N ARG A 127 7.05 -11.81 7.12
CA ARG A 127 5.76 -11.31 7.58
C ARG A 127 5.64 -9.81 7.34
N ILE A 128 4.69 -9.43 6.50
CA ILE A 128 4.35 -8.03 6.22
C ILE A 128 3.06 -7.71 6.95
N TYR A 129 3.14 -6.78 7.90
CA TYR A 129 2.00 -6.28 8.64
C TYR A 129 1.36 -5.13 7.87
N SER A 130 0.03 -5.19 7.74
CA SER A 130 -0.78 -4.17 7.07
C SER A 130 -0.25 -3.80 5.67
N PRO A 131 -0.14 -4.76 4.73
CA PRO A 131 0.28 -4.48 3.37
C PRO A 131 -0.62 -3.46 2.68
N SER A 132 -0.08 -2.71 1.72
CA SER A 132 -0.83 -1.71 0.96
C SER A 132 -2.00 -2.36 0.20
N PRO A 133 -3.14 -1.67 0.04
CA PRO A 133 -4.32 -2.22 -0.63
C PRO A 133 -4.04 -2.74 -2.05
N GLU A 134 -3.06 -2.17 -2.76
CA GLU A 134 -2.66 -2.63 -4.09
C GLU A 134 -1.99 -4.02 -4.09
N LEU A 135 -1.36 -4.40 -2.97
CA LEU A 135 -0.61 -5.65 -2.81
C LEU A 135 -1.39 -6.74 -2.10
N ARG A 136 -2.41 -6.37 -1.31
CA ARG A 136 -3.25 -7.31 -0.56
C ARG A 136 -3.88 -8.38 -1.45
N GLY A 137 -3.79 -9.63 -1.01
CA GLY A 137 -4.35 -10.78 -1.70
C GLY A 137 -3.71 -11.12 -3.05
N ARG A 138 -2.59 -10.46 -3.41
CA ARG A 138 -1.79 -10.80 -4.59
C ARG A 138 -0.62 -11.67 -4.18
N LYS A 139 -0.15 -12.49 -5.12
CA LYS A 139 1.09 -13.27 -4.94
C LYS A 139 2.31 -12.33 -5.00
N THR A 140 2.58 -11.68 -3.89
CA THR A 140 3.63 -10.67 -3.74
C THR A 140 4.91 -11.30 -3.20
N TRP A 141 6.04 -10.80 -3.69
CA TRP A 141 7.37 -11.21 -3.32
C TRP A 141 8.10 -10.02 -2.71
N VAL A 142 8.91 -10.27 -1.69
CA VAL A 142 9.85 -9.31 -1.14
C VAL A 142 11.23 -9.60 -1.71
N ILE A 143 11.88 -8.58 -2.23
CA ILE A 143 13.19 -8.71 -2.86
C ILE A 143 14.15 -7.72 -2.21
N ASP A 144 15.29 -8.22 -1.73
CA ASP A 144 16.36 -7.36 -1.26
C ASP A 144 17.05 -6.66 -2.44
N VAL A 145 17.19 -5.34 -2.32
CA VAL A 145 17.97 -4.53 -3.24
C VAL A 145 19.43 -4.62 -2.83
N ASP A 146 20.29 -4.99 -3.78
CA ASP A 146 21.72 -4.95 -3.57
C ASP A 146 22.48 -4.47 -4.82
N GLY A 147 23.57 -3.75 -4.57
CA GLY A 147 24.27 -2.93 -5.53
C GLY A 147 23.75 -1.50 -5.59
N ASP A 148 24.36 -0.71 -6.46
CA ASP A 148 24.15 0.72 -6.65
C ASP A 148 23.45 1.05 -7.97
N SER A 149 23.13 0.05 -8.78
CA SER A 149 22.62 0.22 -10.15
C SER A 149 21.30 1.00 -10.24
N MET A 150 20.49 0.97 -9.19
CA MET A 150 19.17 1.62 -9.18
C MET A 150 19.13 2.86 -8.28
N GLU A 151 20.32 3.35 -7.87
CA GLU A 151 20.43 4.61 -7.15
C GLU A 151 20.04 5.81 -8.04
N PRO A 152 19.51 6.90 -7.44
CA PRO A 152 19.30 7.11 -6.01
C PRO A 152 17.99 6.51 -5.45
N GLN A 153 17.12 5.99 -6.32
CA GLN A 153 15.75 5.58 -5.94
C GLN A 153 15.75 4.30 -5.12
N LEU A 154 16.55 3.30 -5.51
CA LEU A 154 16.70 2.03 -4.80
C LEU A 154 18.17 1.85 -4.41
N ARG A 155 18.43 1.83 -3.11
CA ARG A 155 19.77 1.68 -2.53
C ARG A 155 19.96 0.28 -1.98
N SER A 156 21.22 -0.18 -1.93
CA SER A 156 21.56 -1.45 -1.27
C SER A 156 21.04 -1.46 0.18
N GLY A 157 20.46 -2.58 0.59
CA GLY A 157 19.84 -2.76 1.91
C GLY A 157 18.38 -2.33 2.00
N MET A 158 17.77 -1.83 0.91
CA MET A 158 16.32 -1.67 0.80
C MET A 158 15.65 -3.00 0.45
N GLN A 159 14.35 -3.10 0.74
CA GLN A 159 13.50 -4.23 0.36
C GLN A 159 12.31 -3.70 -0.44
N VAL A 160 11.99 -4.37 -1.54
CA VAL A 160 10.90 -3.97 -2.44
C VAL A 160 9.82 -5.04 -2.55
N ALA A 161 8.57 -4.62 -2.73
CA ALA A 161 7.46 -5.49 -3.08
C ALA A 161 7.40 -5.65 -4.59
N ALA A 162 7.29 -6.89 -5.05
CA ALA A 162 7.21 -7.18 -6.47
C ALA A 162 6.19 -8.29 -6.78
N ILE A 163 5.51 -8.16 -7.92
CA ILE A 163 4.54 -9.15 -8.39
C ILE A 163 5.15 -9.92 -9.55
N LEU A 164 5.09 -11.25 -9.48
CA LEU A 164 5.55 -12.13 -10.56
C LEU A 164 4.65 -11.95 -11.79
N LEU A 165 5.26 -11.70 -12.94
CA LEU A 165 4.57 -11.74 -14.24
C LEU A 165 4.67 -13.16 -14.80
N PRO A 166 3.56 -13.74 -15.28
CA PRO A 166 3.62 -14.91 -16.16
C PRO A 166 4.54 -14.64 -17.36
N LEU A 167 5.30 -15.66 -17.79
CA LEU A 167 6.24 -15.50 -18.90
C LEU A 167 5.56 -15.03 -20.19
N GLU A 168 4.34 -15.49 -20.44
CA GLU A 168 3.52 -15.08 -21.59
C GLU A 168 3.13 -13.59 -21.57
N ASP A 169 3.05 -13.00 -20.38
CA ASP A 169 2.67 -11.60 -20.16
C ASP A 169 3.87 -10.66 -20.18
N CYS A 170 5.10 -11.19 -20.12
CA CYS A 170 6.33 -10.38 -20.12
C CYS A 170 6.42 -9.44 -21.33
N LYS A 171 5.89 -9.88 -22.48
CA LYS A 171 5.85 -9.12 -23.73
C LYS A 171 4.87 -7.93 -23.72
N TYR A 172 4.01 -7.85 -22.69
CA TYR A 172 3.09 -6.74 -22.46
C TYR A 172 3.48 -5.91 -21.24
N ALA A 173 4.65 -6.17 -20.64
CA ALA A 173 5.15 -5.41 -19.51
C ALA A 173 5.31 -3.92 -19.88
N VAL A 174 4.76 -3.06 -19.04
CA VAL A 174 4.80 -1.60 -19.20
C VAL A 174 6.11 -1.02 -18.65
N SER A 175 6.37 0.25 -18.95
CA SER A 175 7.50 0.97 -18.36
C SER A 175 7.49 0.91 -16.82
N GLY A 176 8.64 0.62 -16.21
CA GLY A 176 8.73 0.45 -14.76
C GLY A 176 10.01 -0.23 -14.31
N VAL A 177 10.12 -0.49 -13.01
CA VAL A 177 11.24 -1.23 -12.42
C VAL A 177 10.86 -2.71 -12.30
N TYR A 178 11.78 -3.58 -12.69
CA TYR A 178 11.60 -5.02 -12.72
C TYR A 178 12.79 -5.73 -12.10
N ALA A 179 12.51 -6.80 -11.37
CA ALA A 179 13.50 -7.82 -11.05
C ALA A 179 13.43 -8.90 -12.15
N VAL A 180 14.55 -9.24 -12.76
CA VAL A 180 14.62 -10.14 -13.91
C VAL A 180 15.67 -11.21 -13.66
N VAL A 181 15.30 -12.47 -13.87
CA VAL A 181 16.22 -13.60 -13.97
C VAL A 181 16.36 -13.95 -15.44
N PHE A 182 17.60 -13.98 -15.92
CA PHE A 182 17.91 -14.36 -17.30
C PHE A 182 19.21 -15.17 -17.35
N GLY A 183 19.18 -16.29 -18.08
CA GLY A 183 20.24 -17.30 -17.98
C GLY A 183 20.50 -17.71 -16.53
N SER A 184 21.71 -17.44 -16.02
CA SER A 184 22.10 -17.67 -14.62
C SER A 184 22.20 -16.38 -13.78
N GLN A 185 21.73 -15.25 -14.30
CA GLN A 185 21.89 -13.93 -13.69
C GLN A 185 20.56 -13.42 -13.12
N PHE A 186 20.66 -12.53 -12.14
CA PHE A 186 19.55 -11.81 -11.53
C PHE A 186 19.88 -10.33 -11.45
N ALA A 187 18.96 -9.46 -11.88
CA ALA A 187 19.14 -8.02 -11.81
C ALA A 187 17.82 -7.27 -11.53
N ILE A 188 17.90 -6.18 -10.78
CA ILE A 188 16.81 -5.19 -10.68
C ILE A 188 17.16 -4.02 -11.59
N LYS A 189 16.32 -3.76 -12.59
CA LYS A 189 16.55 -2.78 -13.65
C LYS A 189 15.24 -2.12 -14.10
N ARG A 190 15.35 -0.98 -14.78
CA ARG A 190 14.22 -0.30 -15.39
C ARG A 190 14.01 -0.77 -16.83
N ILE A 191 12.78 -1.14 -17.15
CA ILE A 191 12.32 -1.29 -18.53
C ILE A 191 11.68 0.05 -18.92
N LYS A 192 12.23 0.71 -19.95
CA LYS A 192 11.67 1.97 -20.49
C LYS A 192 10.65 1.67 -21.56
N ASP A 193 11.06 0.86 -22.54
CA ASP A 193 10.28 0.38 -23.67
C ASP A 193 10.37 -1.14 -23.74
N ASN A 194 9.30 -1.80 -24.21
CA ASN A 194 9.23 -3.26 -24.32
C ASN A 194 9.24 -3.71 -25.79
N ASP A 195 10.41 -4.12 -26.25
CA ASP A 195 10.66 -4.55 -27.62
C ASP A 195 10.62 -6.08 -27.80
N LEU A 196 10.06 -6.84 -26.84
CA LEU A 196 10.03 -8.31 -26.94
C LEU A 196 9.25 -8.80 -28.16
N LEU A 197 8.10 -8.20 -28.46
CA LEU A 197 7.29 -8.59 -29.62
C LEU A 197 7.92 -8.20 -30.95
N THR A 198 8.61 -7.07 -30.99
CA THR A 198 9.08 -6.44 -32.23
C THR A 198 10.50 -6.85 -32.58
N LYS A 199 11.38 -6.96 -31.57
CA LYS A 199 12.82 -7.22 -31.74
C LYS A 199 13.31 -8.48 -31.04
N GLY A 200 12.48 -9.11 -30.20
CA GLY A 200 12.84 -10.35 -29.49
C GLY A 200 13.80 -10.15 -28.31
N TYR A 201 14.02 -8.92 -27.85
CA TYR A 201 14.87 -8.63 -26.70
C TYR A 201 14.31 -7.50 -25.83
N LEU A 202 14.77 -7.43 -24.58
CA LEU A 202 14.56 -6.31 -23.67
C LEU A 202 15.85 -5.53 -23.45
N VAL A 203 15.72 -4.22 -23.24
CA VAL A 203 16.81 -3.38 -22.73
C VAL A 203 16.51 -3.03 -21.28
N LEU A 204 17.38 -3.50 -20.39
CA LEU A 204 17.33 -3.30 -18.96
C LEU A 204 18.24 -2.14 -18.58
N HIS A 205 17.65 -1.00 -18.20
CA HIS A 205 18.39 0.22 -17.88
C HIS A 205 18.67 0.31 -16.37
N SER A 206 19.87 0.78 -16.03
CA SER A 206 20.17 1.26 -14.69
C SER A 206 19.60 2.66 -14.50
N ASP A 207 19.14 2.99 -13.31
CA ASP A 207 18.79 4.38 -12.95
C ASP A 207 20.03 5.17 -12.54
N ASN A 208 21.06 4.48 -12.05
CA ASN A 208 22.37 5.06 -11.81
C ASN A 208 23.05 5.35 -13.16
N GLU A 209 23.35 6.62 -13.40
CA GLU A 209 23.95 7.12 -14.65
C GLU A 209 25.26 6.42 -15.02
N ASN A 210 26.01 5.91 -14.03
CA ASN A 210 27.29 5.25 -14.23
C ASN A 210 27.18 3.75 -14.57
N ALA A 211 26.01 3.13 -14.39
CA ALA A 211 25.83 1.69 -14.48
C ALA A 211 25.29 1.18 -15.83
N GLY A 212 24.97 2.09 -16.77
CA GLY A 212 24.63 1.76 -18.15
C GLY A 212 23.36 0.90 -18.33
N SER A 213 23.26 0.18 -19.45
CA SER A 213 22.14 -0.71 -19.78
C SER A 213 22.61 -2.07 -20.26
N LEU A 214 21.77 -3.09 -20.09
CA LEU A 214 22.00 -4.44 -20.56
C LEU A 214 20.90 -4.87 -21.54
N THR A 215 21.28 -5.48 -22.66
CA THR A 215 20.33 -6.09 -23.59
C THR A 215 20.22 -7.58 -23.29
N VAL A 216 18.99 -8.07 -23.13
CA VAL A 216 18.68 -9.47 -22.78
C VAL A 216 17.76 -10.05 -23.85
N ALA A 217 18.13 -11.19 -24.44
CA ALA A 217 17.28 -11.89 -25.38
C ALA A 217 16.02 -12.40 -24.66
N GLY A 218 14.86 -12.31 -25.32
CA GLY A 218 13.59 -12.70 -24.71
C GLY A 218 13.54 -14.18 -24.31
N GLU A 219 14.22 -15.04 -25.07
CA GLU A 219 14.35 -16.48 -24.79
C GLU A 219 15.19 -16.78 -23.54
N ASP A 220 16.10 -15.89 -23.16
CA ASP A 220 16.91 -16.05 -21.95
C ASP A 220 16.15 -15.66 -20.68
N ILE A 221 14.99 -14.98 -20.79
CA ILE A 221 14.21 -14.53 -19.64
C ILE A 221 13.52 -15.73 -18.99
N ARG A 222 13.85 -15.98 -17.73
CA ARG A 222 13.34 -17.10 -16.95
C ARG A 222 12.28 -16.69 -15.93
N TYR A 223 12.44 -15.52 -15.32
CA TYR A 223 11.47 -14.94 -14.39
C TYR A 223 11.50 -13.42 -14.45
N MET A 224 10.34 -12.79 -14.27
CA MET A 224 10.23 -11.34 -14.24
C MET A 224 9.19 -10.89 -13.21
N TRP A 225 9.59 -10.01 -12.30
CA TRP A 225 8.69 -9.39 -11.33
C TRP A 225 8.63 -7.88 -11.55
N ARG A 226 7.42 -7.32 -11.52
CA ARG A 226 7.24 -5.87 -11.50
C ARG A 226 7.35 -5.37 -10.08
N VAL A 227 8.29 -4.46 -9.84
CA VAL A 227 8.45 -3.76 -8.56
C VAL A 227 7.39 -2.67 -8.44
N LEU A 228 6.68 -2.63 -7.31
CA LEU A 228 5.58 -1.69 -7.08
C LEU A 228 5.90 -0.65 -6.01
N GLU A 229 6.54 -1.04 -4.92
CA GLU A 229 6.86 -0.14 -3.81
C GLU A 229 8.09 -0.60 -3.04
N ILE A 230 8.65 0.32 -2.25
CA ILE A 230 9.71 0.05 -1.27
C ILE A 230 9.04 -0.25 0.06
N ILE A 231 9.26 -1.44 0.62
CA ILE A 231 8.63 -1.89 1.86
C ILE A 231 9.47 -1.48 3.08
N ARG A 232 10.80 -1.57 2.96
CA ARG A 232 11.74 -1.18 4.01
C ARG A 232 12.99 -0.55 3.41
N GLY A 233 13.53 0.44 4.09
CA GLY A 233 14.86 0.97 3.80
C GLY A 233 15.64 1.07 5.10
N LYS A 234 16.86 0.53 5.13
CA LYS A 234 17.80 0.87 6.20
C LYS A 234 18.35 2.27 5.90
N VAL A 235 18.17 3.19 6.84
CA VAL A 235 18.91 4.45 6.84
C VAL A 235 20.31 4.12 7.35
N LEU A 236 21.32 4.29 6.49
CA LEU A 236 22.73 4.24 6.88
C LEU A 236 23.14 5.53 7.58
#